data_AF-T0Q631-F1
#
_entry.id   AF-T0Q631-F1
#
_cell.length_a   1.000
_cell.length_b   1.000
_cell.length_c   1.000
_cell.angle_alpha   90.00
_cell.angle_beta   90.00
_cell.angle_gamma   90.00
#
_symmetry.space_group_name_H-M   'P 1'
#
loop_
_entity.id
_entity.type
_entity.pdbx_description
1 polymer ?
#
loop_
_entity_poly.entity_id
_entity_poly.type
_entity_poly.pdbx_seq_one_letter_code
_entity_poly.pdbx_strand_id
1 'polypeptide(L)'
;MRSCVALLLACAKPFCALVLEAPCCSEKVHIPADFGARHALQQHELLLASPLDLCSPINRQLNATGKFLLALRGKCRFLTKAYLAQRANASGLIVMDDVDRDAWEVRMHSDDHDATQDIAIPAVFVSHATGRELAAHVRASAVVVSLNGTGEVYTITQFLERWDLSAEHVRLVHAALDFGQAMLPYMGYVYAISFAYVLVSSLYALLLNWSVAVARRIFLLGPWRHVSYSQHLDLMMATSGEAASCAICLDQFGPCDQIKLLPCTHIYHRSCIDKWFEKGSNACPLCKRPAFP
;
A
#
# COMPACT_ATOMS: atom_id res chain seq x y z
N MET A 1 -2.03 -7.17 2.40
CA MET A 1 -1.58 -5.81 2.80
C MET A 1 -2.42 -4.70 2.15
N ARG A 2 -3.76 -4.81 2.15
CA ARG A 2 -4.66 -3.76 1.64
C ARG A 2 -5.39 -2.99 2.76
N SER A 3 -5.23 -3.41 4.01
CA SER A 3 -5.95 -2.86 5.17
C SER A 3 -5.19 -1.81 5.96
N CYS A 4 -3.89 -1.58 5.69
CA CYS A 4 -3.09 -0.58 6.42
C CYS A 4 -3.08 0.82 5.75
N VAL A 5 -3.28 0.90 4.43
CA VAL A 5 -3.27 2.19 3.71
C VAL A 5 -4.58 2.97 3.94
N ALA A 6 -5.70 2.27 4.13
CA ALA A 6 -6.98 2.90 4.49
C ALA A 6 -6.98 3.48 5.92
N LEU A 7 -6.18 2.91 6.84
CA LEU A 7 -6.06 3.42 8.21
C LEU A 7 -5.16 4.68 8.28
N LEU A 8 -4.13 4.78 7.43
CA LEU A 8 -3.24 5.95 7.42
C LEU A 8 -3.85 7.18 6.73
N LEU A 9 -4.75 6.98 5.76
CA LEU A 9 -5.56 8.08 5.18
C LEU A 9 -6.75 8.50 6.07
N ALA A 10 -7.11 7.69 7.07
CA ALA A 10 -8.15 8.04 8.05
C ALA A 10 -7.65 8.96 9.18
N CYS A 11 -6.32 9.11 9.36
CA CYS A 11 -5.74 9.95 10.40
C CYS A 11 -5.35 11.37 9.94
N ALA A 12 -5.62 11.75 8.69
CA ALA A 12 -5.32 13.08 8.15
C ALA A 12 -6.58 13.94 7.97
N LYS A 13 -7.53 13.88 8.91
CA LYS A 13 -8.73 14.70 8.90
C LYS A 13 -8.74 15.64 10.12
N PRO A 14 -8.12 16.82 10.04
CA PRO A 14 -8.32 17.88 11.03
C PRO A 14 -9.61 18.60 10.66
N PHE A 15 -10.77 17.99 10.88
CA PHE A 15 -12.03 18.69 10.65
C PHE A 15 -12.49 19.31 11.97
N CYS A 16 -12.29 20.62 12.09
CA CYS A 16 -13.14 21.47 12.93
C CYS A 16 -14.51 21.44 12.25
N ALA A 17 -15.53 20.95 12.96
CA ALA A 17 -16.83 20.75 12.36
C ALA A 17 -17.96 21.47 13.07
N LEU A 18 -18.83 22.04 12.24
CA LEU A 18 -20.16 22.46 12.62
C LEU A 18 -21.01 21.18 12.56
N VAL A 19 -21.46 20.70 13.70
CA VAL A 19 -22.26 19.47 13.78
C VAL A 19 -23.72 19.88 13.75
N LEU A 20 -24.44 19.41 12.74
CA LEU A 20 -25.90 19.51 12.68
C LEU A 20 -26.49 18.35 13.47
N GLU A 21 -27.12 18.62 14.61
CA GLU A 21 -27.68 17.57 15.48
C GLU A 21 -29.11 17.18 15.07
N ALA A 22 -29.86 18.08 14.45
CA ALA A 22 -31.19 17.82 13.90
C ALA A 22 -31.41 18.63 12.61
N PRO A 23 -32.02 18.07 11.54
CA PRO A 23 -32.74 16.78 11.48
C PRO A 23 -31.88 15.52 11.28
N CYS A 24 -30.55 15.60 11.13
CA CYS A 24 -29.64 14.45 11.21
C CYS A 24 -28.17 14.87 11.39
N CYS A 25 -27.40 14.05 12.11
CA CYS A 25 -25.98 14.20 12.45
C CYS A 25 -25.10 14.34 11.21
N SER A 26 -24.91 15.56 10.71
CA SER A 26 -23.98 15.82 9.61
C SER A 26 -22.90 16.81 10.02
N GLU A 27 -21.67 16.39 9.76
CA GLU A 27 -20.47 17.16 10.02
C GLU A 27 -20.21 18.10 8.84
N LYS A 28 -20.16 19.41 9.10
CA LYS A 28 -19.89 20.42 8.07
C LYS A 28 -18.56 21.11 8.34
N VAL A 29 -17.74 21.21 7.29
CA VAL A 29 -16.45 21.91 7.32
C VAL A 29 -16.70 23.41 7.47
N HIS A 30 -15.96 24.05 8.36
CA HIS A 30 -16.01 25.49 8.58
C HIS A 30 -14.62 26.06 8.85
N ILE A 31 -14.49 27.38 8.73
CA ILE A 31 -13.27 28.14 9.04
C ILE A 31 -13.57 29.07 10.22
N PRO A 32 -12.87 28.97 11.35
CA PRO A 32 -13.09 29.87 12.48
C PRO A 32 -12.65 31.31 12.16
N ALA A 33 -13.29 32.29 12.80
CA ALA A 33 -12.79 33.67 12.80
C ALA A 33 -11.51 33.81 13.61
N ASP A 34 -10.69 34.80 13.27
CA ASP A 34 -9.50 35.15 14.08
C ASP A 34 -9.90 35.84 15.41
N PHE A 35 -11.14 36.38 15.46
CA PHE A 35 -11.77 37.03 16.61
C PHE A 35 -12.87 36.16 17.24
N GLY A 36 -13.35 36.52 18.43
CA GLY A 36 -14.42 35.78 19.12
C GLY A 36 -13.90 34.78 20.18
N ALA A 37 -14.83 34.21 20.96
CA ALA A 37 -14.49 33.10 21.84
C ALA A 37 -14.19 31.82 21.06
N ARG A 38 -13.28 31.00 21.60
CA ARG A 38 -12.84 29.73 21.01
C ARG A 38 -13.32 28.49 21.78
N HIS A 39 -14.36 28.64 22.60
CA HIS A 39 -14.87 27.55 23.43
C HIS A 39 -15.91 26.70 22.68
N ALA A 40 -15.99 25.42 23.05
CA ALA A 40 -16.98 24.52 22.49
C ALA A 40 -18.36 24.92 22.96
N LEU A 41 -19.30 25.04 22.02
CA LEU A 41 -20.69 25.31 22.30
C LEU A 41 -21.52 24.10 21.87
N GLN A 42 -22.25 23.54 22.82
CA GLN A 42 -23.11 22.40 22.60
C GLN A 42 -24.57 22.86 22.43
N GLN A 43 -25.23 22.34 21.41
CA GLN A 43 -26.68 22.37 21.22
C GLN A 43 -27.32 23.76 21.26
N HIS A 44 -27.14 24.53 20.20
CA HIS A 44 -27.85 25.78 20.02
C HIS A 44 -28.78 25.72 18.81
N GLU A 45 -29.97 26.29 18.93
CA GLU A 45 -30.88 26.44 17.80
C GLU A 45 -30.30 27.45 16.79
N LEU A 46 -30.34 27.10 15.51
CA LEU A 46 -29.88 27.95 14.41
C LEU A 46 -31.05 28.74 13.82
N LEU A 47 -30.89 30.06 13.74
CA LEU A 47 -31.85 30.97 13.11
C LEU A 47 -31.23 31.71 11.93
N LEU A 48 -32.07 32.06 10.95
CA LEU A 48 -31.70 32.99 9.90
C LEU A 48 -31.70 34.41 10.45
N ALA A 49 -30.61 35.16 10.24
CA ALA A 49 -30.57 36.58 10.54
C ALA A 49 -31.62 37.34 9.72
N SER A 50 -32.23 38.36 10.32
CA SER A 50 -33.18 39.27 9.67
C SER A 50 -32.81 40.73 10.01
N PRO A 51 -32.18 41.47 9.10
CA PRO A 51 -31.86 41.10 7.71
C PRO A 51 -30.73 40.05 7.61
N LEU A 52 -30.73 39.29 6.51
CA LEU A 52 -29.80 38.15 6.33
C LEU A 52 -28.33 38.59 6.24
N ASP A 53 -28.06 39.82 5.79
CA ASP A 53 -26.71 40.37 5.73
C ASP A 53 -26.17 40.84 7.10
N LEU A 54 -27.04 40.99 8.11
CA LEU A 54 -26.67 41.45 9.45
C LEU A 54 -25.81 42.73 9.44
N CYS A 55 -26.08 43.65 8.51
CA CYS A 55 -25.41 44.95 8.44
C CYS A 55 -26.19 46.06 9.16
N SER A 56 -27.35 45.74 9.70
CA SER A 56 -28.15 46.59 10.58
C SER A 56 -28.63 45.77 11.79
N PRO A 57 -29.09 46.42 12.87
CA PRO A 57 -29.65 45.73 14.03
C PRO A 57 -30.75 44.73 13.64
N ILE A 58 -30.79 43.60 14.33
CA ILE A 58 -31.76 42.53 14.10
C ILE A 58 -33.19 43.04 14.40
N ASN A 59 -34.17 42.55 13.62
CA ASN A 59 -35.57 42.82 13.89
C ASN A 59 -35.95 42.39 15.32
N ARG A 60 -36.60 43.28 16.08
CA ARG A 60 -37.06 43.02 17.46
C ARG A 60 -37.98 41.82 17.60
N GLN A 61 -38.62 41.39 16.52
CA GLN A 61 -39.50 40.21 16.49
C GLN A 61 -38.71 38.88 16.50
N LEU A 62 -37.41 38.91 16.19
CA LEU A 62 -36.57 37.71 16.18
C LEU A 62 -35.91 37.53 17.55
N ASN A 63 -36.30 36.48 18.28
CA ASN A 63 -35.64 36.15 19.53
C ASN A 63 -34.31 35.41 19.27
N ALA A 64 -33.21 36.16 19.21
CA ALA A 64 -31.87 35.64 19.00
C ALA A 64 -31.17 35.19 20.29
N THR A 65 -31.76 35.41 21.47
CA THR A 65 -31.09 35.16 22.75
C THR A 65 -30.75 33.67 22.91
N GLY A 66 -29.47 33.35 23.11
CA GLY A 66 -29.03 31.96 23.32
C GLY A 66 -28.97 31.11 22.05
N LYS A 67 -29.23 31.70 20.88
CA LYS A 67 -29.30 31.01 19.58
C LYS A 67 -28.13 31.36 18.69
N PHE A 68 -27.89 30.53 17.68
CA PHE A 68 -26.93 30.81 16.63
C PHE A 68 -27.60 31.56 15.48
N LEU A 69 -26.87 32.49 14.88
CA LEU A 69 -27.34 33.23 13.72
C LEU A 69 -26.59 32.81 12.46
N LEU A 70 -27.33 32.55 11.39
CA LEU A 70 -26.79 32.39 10.05
C LEU A 70 -26.94 33.71 9.28
N ALA A 71 -25.81 34.27 8.83
CA ALA A 71 -25.74 35.52 8.08
C ALA A 71 -25.03 35.33 6.72
N LEU A 72 -25.42 36.11 5.73
CA LEU A 72 -24.80 36.15 4.40
C LEU A 72 -23.59 37.09 4.40
N ARG A 73 -22.55 36.69 3.67
CA ARG A 73 -21.39 37.53 3.36
C ARG A 73 -21.78 38.80 2.58
N GLY A 74 -20.95 39.84 2.69
CA GLY A 74 -21.04 41.05 1.89
C GLY A 74 -21.68 42.23 2.62
N LYS A 75 -21.74 43.38 1.94
CA LYS A 75 -22.29 44.69 2.38
C LYS A 75 -21.60 45.38 3.56
N CYS A 76 -21.10 44.65 4.54
CA CYS A 76 -20.38 45.17 5.70
C CYS A 76 -19.30 44.18 6.17
N ARG A 77 -18.41 44.64 7.07
CA ARG A 77 -17.29 43.85 7.61
C ARG A 77 -17.79 42.69 8.48
N PHE A 78 -16.99 41.62 8.59
CA PHE A 78 -17.31 40.47 9.44
C PHE A 78 -17.42 40.82 10.92
N LEU A 79 -16.52 41.69 11.41
CA LEU A 79 -16.58 42.24 12.77
C LEU A 79 -17.92 42.92 13.08
N THR A 80 -18.43 43.73 12.13
CA THR A 80 -19.73 44.41 12.29
C THR A 80 -20.87 43.40 12.47
N LYS A 81 -20.87 42.32 11.68
CA LYS A 81 -21.87 41.25 11.78
C LYS A 81 -21.78 40.54 13.14
N ALA A 82 -20.58 40.19 13.58
CA ALA A 82 -20.34 39.55 14.87
C ALA A 82 -20.76 40.43 16.04
N TYR A 83 -20.44 41.72 15.98
CA TYR A 83 -20.87 42.72 16.97
C TYR A 83 -22.39 42.82 17.04
N LEU A 84 -23.09 42.87 15.90
CA LEU A 84 -24.55 42.96 15.87
C LEU A 84 -25.23 41.67 16.34
N ALA A 85 -24.68 40.50 16.03
CA ALA A 85 -25.12 39.22 16.57
C ALA A 85 -24.99 39.19 18.10
N GLN A 86 -23.82 39.58 18.62
CA GLN A 86 -23.56 39.62 20.06
C GLN A 86 -24.49 40.59 20.78
N ARG A 87 -24.75 41.77 20.20
CA ARG A 87 -25.70 42.74 20.76
C ARG A 87 -27.14 42.24 20.81
N ALA A 88 -27.48 41.25 19.98
CA ALA A 88 -28.75 40.57 20.03
C ALA A 88 -28.76 39.37 21.00
N ASN A 89 -27.70 39.22 21.82
CA ASN A 89 -27.46 38.11 22.74
C ASN A 89 -27.45 36.73 22.05
N ALA A 90 -27.03 36.68 20.79
CA ALA A 90 -26.76 35.42 20.11
C ALA A 90 -25.60 34.69 20.80
N SER A 91 -25.64 33.36 20.82
CA SER A 91 -24.54 32.53 21.35
C SER A 91 -23.41 32.35 20.35
N GLY A 92 -23.66 32.56 19.06
CA GLY A 92 -22.67 32.36 18.02
C GLY A 92 -23.14 32.85 16.65
N LEU A 93 -22.19 33.01 15.73
CA LEU A 93 -22.43 33.49 14.37
C LEU A 93 -21.84 32.52 13.35
N ILE A 94 -22.64 32.18 12.34
CA ILE A 94 -22.21 31.45 11.15
C ILE A 94 -22.37 32.38 9.96
N VAL A 95 -21.28 32.64 9.24
CA VAL A 95 -21.30 33.45 8.02
C VAL A 95 -21.19 32.53 6.82
N MET A 96 -22.16 32.58 5.92
CA MET A 96 -22.12 31.83 4.66
C MET A 96 -21.64 32.69 3.50
N ASP A 97 -20.88 32.08 2.59
CA ASP A 97 -20.46 32.71 1.36
C ASP A 97 -21.66 33.04 0.44
N ASP A 98 -21.53 34.09 -0.36
CA ASP A 98 -22.55 34.52 -1.33
C ASP A 98 -22.33 33.94 -2.73
N VAL A 99 -21.12 33.45 -3.01
CA VAL A 99 -20.73 32.86 -4.30
C VAL A 99 -20.27 31.42 -4.10
N ASP A 100 -20.69 30.54 -5.01
CA ASP A 100 -20.19 29.16 -5.07
C ASP A 100 -18.84 29.13 -5.78
N ARG A 101 -17.79 28.67 -5.07
CA ARG A 101 -16.39 28.72 -5.52
C ARG A 101 -15.66 27.44 -5.12
N ASP A 102 -14.80 26.93 -6.00
CA ASP A 102 -13.98 25.74 -5.71
C ASP A 102 -13.00 25.97 -4.54
N ALA A 103 -12.46 27.19 -4.44
CA ALA A 103 -11.67 27.67 -3.31
C ALA A 103 -12.47 28.73 -2.53
N TRP A 104 -13.17 28.28 -1.48
CA TRP A 104 -14.03 29.13 -0.65
C TRP A 104 -13.35 29.58 0.65
N GLU A 105 -12.06 29.30 0.83
CA GLU A 105 -11.31 29.67 2.03
C GLU A 105 -11.24 31.19 2.20
N VAL A 106 -12.01 31.70 3.15
CA VAL A 106 -12.04 33.12 3.53
C VAL A 106 -11.74 33.22 5.01
N ARG A 107 -10.63 33.86 5.35
CA ARG A 107 -10.30 34.17 6.75
C ARG A 107 -11.04 35.42 7.19
N MET A 108 -11.78 35.31 8.27
CA MET A 108 -12.45 36.47 8.90
C MET A 108 -11.47 37.13 9.87
N HIS A 109 -10.71 38.10 9.35
CA HIS A 109 -9.71 38.85 10.11
C HIS A 109 -10.31 40.09 10.78
N SER A 110 -9.73 40.51 11.89
CA SER A 110 -9.97 41.79 12.56
C SER A 110 -8.75 42.68 12.39
N ASP A 111 -8.91 43.88 11.81
CA ASP A 111 -7.80 44.84 11.75
C ASP A 111 -7.52 45.41 13.16
N ASP A 112 -6.25 45.54 13.54
CA ASP A 112 -5.79 45.97 14.87
C ASP A 112 -6.24 47.40 15.28
N HIS A 113 -6.82 48.18 14.37
CA HIS A 113 -7.31 49.54 14.61
C HIS A 113 -8.83 49.64 14.77
N ASP A 114 -9.57 48.55 14.69
CA ASP A 114 -11.01 48.56 14.88
C ASP A 114 -11.34 48.43 16.38
N ALA A 115 -11.96 49.47 16.94
CA ALA A 115 -12.40 49.60 18.34
C ALA A 115 -13.48 48.60 18.80
N THR A 116 -13.69 47.50 18.08
CA THR A 116 -14.63 46.41 18.43
C THR A 116 -13.91 45.31 19.22
N GLN A 117 -13.22 45.69 20.29
CA GLN A 117 -12.25 44.82 20.97
C GLN A 117 -12.83 43.62 21.73
N ASP A 118 -14.14 43.52 21.95
CA ASP A 118 -14.70 42.44 22.78
C ASP A 118 -15.81 41.65 22.06
N ILE A 119 -15.48 40.98 20.96
CA ILE A 119 -16.35 39.91 20.45
C ILE A 119 -16.09 38.66 21.31
N ALA A 120 -17.08 38.28 22.11
CA ALA A 120 -17.07 37.12 23.01
C ALA A 120 -17.82 35.91 22.43
N ILE A 121 -18.55 36.07 21.32
CA ILE A 121 -19.24 34.95 20.67
C ILE A 121 -18.31 34.27 19.63
N PRO A 122 -18.33 32.93 19.49
CA PRO A 122 -17.66 32.27 18.39
C PRO A 122 -18.29 32.64 17.05
N ALA A 123 -17.44 32.86 16.05
CA ALA A 123 -17.84 33.09 14.67
C ALA A 123 -17.14 32.11 13.74
N VAL A 124 -17.88 31.50 12.81
CA VAL A 124 -17.36 30.56 11.82
C VAL A 124 -17.85 30.88 10.41
N PHE A 125 -17.07 30.56 9.40
CA PHE A 125 -17.36 30.76 7.99
C PHE A 125 -17.62 29.41 7.30
N VAL A 126 -18.65 29.34 6.47
CA VAL A 126 -19.03 28.14 5.70
C VAL A 126 -19.20 28.47 4.21
N SER A 127 -19.00 27.46 3.37
CA SER A 127 -19.21 27.57 1.92
C SER A 127 -20.63 27.98 1.55
N HIS A 128 -20.82 28.52 0.34
CA HIS A 128 -22.14 28.87 -0.19
C HIS A 128 -23.08 27.64 -0.22
N ALA A 129 -22.60 26.48 -0.68
CA ALA A 129 -23.38 25.24 -0.72
C ALA A 129 -23.87 24.82 0.68
N THR A 130 -22.97 24.80 1.67
CA THR A 130 -23.30 24.47 3.06
C THR A 130 -24.27 25.48 3.67
N GLY A 131 -24.03 26.77 3.48
CA GLY A 131 -24.92 27.82 3.99
C GLY A 131 -26.33 27.76 3.41
N ARG A 132 -26.45 27.49 2.10
CA ARG A 132 -27.75 27.32 1.43
C ARG A 132 -28.51 26.11 1.96
N GLU A 133 -27.83 25.00 2.19
CA GLU A 133 -28.40 23.79 2.79
C GLU A 133 -28.90 24.07 4.21
N LEU A 134 -28.08 24.70 5.05
CA LEU A 134 -28.46 25.13 6.41
C LEU A 134 -29.69 26.04 6.37
N ALA A 135 -29.68 27.05 5.49
CA ALA A 135 -30.77 28.00 5.36
C ALA A 135 -32.07 27.35 4.83
N ALA A 136 -31.97 26.29 4.02
CA ALA A 136 -33.13 25.51 3.60
C ALA A 136 -33.69 24.70 4.76
N HIS A 137 -32.83 24.05 5.54
CA HIS A 137 -33.24 23.28 6.72
C HIS A 137 -33.89 24.16 7.79
N VAL A 138 -33.31 25.31 8.12
CA VAL A 138 -33.88 26.25 9.12
C VAL A 138 -35.26 26.76 8.71
N ARG A 139 -35.52 26.92 7.41
CA ARG A 139 -36.86 27.31 6.91
C ARG A 139 -37.87 26.18 7.00
N ALA A 140 -37.42 24.93 6.90
CA ALA A 140 -38.29 23.76 6.93
C ALA A 140 -38.59 23.29 8.36
N SER A 141 -37.58 23.29 9.24
CA SER A 141 -37.65 22.77 10.61
C SER A 141 -36.63 23.47 11.51
N ALA A 142 -36.82 23.39 12.83
CA ALA A 142 -35.81 23.82 13.78
C ALA A 142 -34.52 23.01 13.59
N VAL A 143 -33.40 23.70 13.44
CA VAL A 143 -32.06 23.10 13.28
C VAL A 143 -31.27 23.36 14.55
N VAL A 144 -30.63 22.33 15.08
CA VAL A 144 -29.72 22.46 16.23
C VAL A 144 -28.30 22.25 15.73
N VAL A 145 -27.41 23.16 16.10
CA VAL A 145 -25.99 23.13 15.79
C VAL A 145 -25.15 23.06 17.05
N SER A 146 -24.05 22.33 16.98
CA SER A 146 -22.95 22.44 17.94
C SER A 146 -21.67 22.84 17.22
N LEU A 147 -20.88 23.65 17.92
CA LEU A 147 -19.52 23.99 17.52
C LEU A 147 -18.57 23.28 18.46
N ASN A 148 -17.83 22.31 17.93
CA ASN A 148 -16.73 21.74 18.68
C ASN A 148 -15.61 22.79 18.74
N GLY A 149 -15.43 23.38 19.92
CA GLY A 149 -14.47 24.45 20.14
C GLY A 149 -13.08 23.90 20.25
N THR A 150 -12.43 23.74 19.12
CA THR A 150 -10.98 23.78 18.96
C THR A 150 -10.69 24.29 17.56
N GLY A 151 -10.68 25.62 17.44
CA GLY A 151 -10.04 26.34 16.35
C GLY A 151 -8.51 26.27 16.42
N GLU A 152 -7.99 25.05 16.54
CA GLU A 152 -6.63 24.72 16.13
C GLU A 152 -6.77 23.67 15.04
N VAL A 153 -6.93 24.17 13.81
CA VAL A 153 -6.27 23.50 12.70
C VAL A 153 -4.78 23.58 13.05
N TYR A 154 -4.26 22.59 13.79
CA TYR A 154 -2.87 22.19 13.66
C TYR A 154 -2.72 21.67 12.23
N THR A 155 -2.79 22.57 11.27
CA THR A 155 -2.01 22.39 10.07
C THR A 155 -0.59 22.38 10.60
N ILE A 156 0.18 21.40 10.15
CA ILE A 156 1.61 21.26 10.44
C ILE A 156 2.35 22.62 10.37
N THR A 157 1.80 23.60 9.65
CA THR A 157 2.17 25.02 9.64
C THR A 157 2.40 25.67 11.02
N GLN A 158 1.52 25.53 12.03
CA GLN A 158 1.75 26.19 13.34
C GLN A 158 2.86 25.50 14.17
N PHE A 159 2.95 24.17 14.07
CA PHE A 159 4.08 23.43 14.64
C PHE A 159 5.39 23.79 13.95
N LEU A 160 5.36 24.06 12.64
CA LEU A 160 6.50 24.53 11.86
C LEU A 160 6.81 26.03 12.07
N GLU A 161 5.85 26.89 12.39
CA GLU A 161 6.07 28.32 12.69
C GLU A 161 6.68 28.55 14.08
N ARG A 162 6.42 27.66 15.04
CA ARG A 162 7.04 27.68 16.38
C ARG A 162 8.57 27.47 16.31
N TRP A 163 9.03 26.80 15.25
CA TRP A 163 10.44 26.68 14.89
C TRP A 163 10.68 27.64 13.74
N ASP A 164 11.11 28.88 14.00
CA ASP A 164 11.41 29.94 13.02
C ASP A 164 12.16 29.42 11.76
N LEU A 165 11.43 28.81 10.84
CA LEU A 165 11.94 28.09 9.68
C LEU A 165 11.48 28.90 8.48
N SER A 166 12.42 29.68 7.97
CA SER A 166 12.26 30.48 6.77
C SER A 166 11.55 29.70 5.66
N ALA A 167 10.77 30.40 4.82
CA ALA A 167 9.96 29.85 3.72
C ALA A 167 10.71 28.89 2.76
N GLU A 168 12.04 28.86 2.82
CA GLU A 168 12.91 27.95 2.08
C GLU A 168 12.91 26.51 2.65
N HIS A 169 12.86 26.35 3.97
CA HIS A 169 12.83 25.05 4.62
C HIS A 169 11.49 24.33 4.41
N VAL A 170 10.38 25.09 4.40
CA VAL A 170 9.06 24.54 4.09
C VAL A 170 9.02 24.01 2.65
N ARG A 171 9.64 24.69 1.70
CA ARG A 171 9.79 24.20 0.31
C ARG A 171 10.64 22.94 0.24
N LEU A 172 11.72 22.86 1.01
CA LEU A 172 12.59 21.68 1.07
C LEU A 172 11.85 20.46 1.61
N VAL A 173 11.04 20.63 2.65
CA VAL A 173 10.24 19.54 3.25
C VAL A 173 9.16 19.06 2.28
N HIS A 174 8.45 19.97 1.61
CA HIS A 174 7.47 19.58 0.57
C HIS A 174 8.15 18.89 -0.60
N ALA A 175 9.29 19.41 -1.09
CA ALA A 175 10.06 18.76 -2.15
C ALA A 175 10.57 17.36 -1.75
N ALA A 176 10.99 17.17 -0.50
CA ALA A 176 11.41 15.87 0.01
C ALA A 176 10.24 14.87 0.12
N LEU A 177 9.06 15.35 0.51
CA LEU A 177 7.85 14.53 0.61
C LEU A 177 7.33 14.14 -0.78
N ASP A 178 7.28 15.09 -1.71
CA ASP A 178 6.92 14.86 -3.12
C ASP A 178 7.89 13.88 -3.78
N PHE A 179 9.20 14.04 -3.50
CA PHE A 179 10.22 13.10 -3.96
C PHE A 179 10.01 11.70 -3.36
N GLY A 180 9.71 11.60 -2.06
CA GLY A 180 9.40 10.33 -1.40
C GLY A 180 8.17 9.64 -2.00
N GLN A 181 7.10 10.39 -2.29
CA GLN A 181 5.91 9.88 -2.95
C GLN A 181 6.17 9.47 -4.40
N ALA A 182 6.99 10.23 -5.13
CA ALA A 182 7.42 9.91 -6.49
C ALA A 182 8.31 8.65 -6.53
N MET A 183 9.07 8.36 -5.46
CA MET A 183 9.95 7.19 -5.36
C MET A 183 9.23 5.91 -4.92
N LEU A 184 8.09 6.00 -4.23
CA LEU A 184 7.27 4.85 -3.82
C LEU A 184 6.93 3.86 -4.96
N PRO A 185 6.50 4.29 -6.16
CA PRO A 185 6.25 3.38 -7.28
C PRO A 185 7.54 2.71 -7.81
N TYR A 186 8.69 3.39 -7.73
CA TYR A 186 9.97 2.80 -8.14
C TYR A 186 10.44 1.71 -7.18
N MET A 187 10.18 1.86 -5.87
CA MET A 187 10.43 0.78 -4.91
C MET A 187 9.63 -0.47 -5.27
N GLY A 188 8.34 -0.30 -5.65
CA GLY A 188 7.53 -1.40 -6.16
C GLY A 188 8.12 -2.08 -7.40
N TYR A 189 8.67 -1.30 -8.32
CA TYR A 189 9.30 -1.80 -9.55
C TYR A 189 10.60 -2.59 -9.27
N VAL A 190 11.46 -2.10 -8.37
CA VAL A 190 12.70 -2.79 -7.96
C VAL A 190 12.38 -4.14 -7.31
N TYR A 191 11.37 -4.19 -6.43
CA TYR A 191 10.94 -5.45 -5.82
C TYR A 191 10.32 -6.40 -6.84
N ALA A 192 9.53 -5.90 -7.80
CA ALA A 192 8.94 -6.72 -8.86
C ALA A 192 10.00 -7.34 -9.79
N ILE A 193 11.02 -6.57 -10.18
CA ILE A 193 12.15 -7.09 -10.96
C ILE A 193 12.92 -8.15 -10.18
N SER A 194 13.23 -7.87 -8.91
CA SER A 194 13.97 -8.79 -8.05
C SER A 194 13.22 -10.12 -7.89
N PHE A 195 11.90 -10.07 -7.71
CA PHE A 195 11.05 -11.26 -7.62
C PHE A 195 10.98 -12.02 -8.95
N ALA A 196 10.85 -11.33 -10.08
CA ALA A 196 10.87 -11.94 -11.41
C ALA A 196 12.20 -12.66 -11.69
N TYR A 197 13.33 -12.05 -11.32
CA TYR A 197 14.65 -12.67 -11.45
C TYR A 197 14.76 -13.98 -10.65
N VAL A 198 14.31 -13.98 -9.39
CA VAL A 198 14.31 -15.19 -8.55
C VAL A 198 13.46 -16.30 -9.17
N LEU A 199 12.26 -15.98 -9.67
CA LEU A 199 11.41 -16.97 -10.35
C LEU A 199 12.05 -17.54 -11.62
N VAL A 200 12.64 -16.69 -12.46
CA VAL A 200 13.33 -17.12 -13.69
C VAL A 200 14.53 -17.99 -13.35
N SER A 201 15.35 -17.62 -12.37
CA SER A 201 16.49 -18.44 -11.94
C SER A 201 16.07 -19.80 -11.37
N SER A 202 14.95 -19.84 -10.65
CA SER A 202 14.41 -21.07 -10.07
C SER A 202 13.87 -21.99 -11.17
N LEU A 203 13.16 -21.44 -12.15
CA LEU A 203 12.66 -22.18 -13.31
C LEU A 203 13.83 -22.73 -14.15
N TYR A 204 14.85 -21.91 -14.39
CA TYR A 204 16.06 -22.32 -15.11
C TYR A 204 16.77 -23.49 -14.41
N ALA A 205 16.94 -23.42 -13.09
CA ALA A 205 17.52 -24.51 -12.31
C ALA A 205 16.69 -25.81 -12.39
N LEU A 206 15.36 -25.72 -12.36
CA LEU A 206 14.47 -26.87 -12.54
C LEU A 206 14.61 -27.49 -13.94
N LEU A 207 14.71 -26.67 -14.98
CA LEU A 207 14.90 -27.15 -16.36
C LEU A 207 16.26 -27.85 -16.53
N LEU A 208 17.33 -27.30 -15.96
CA LEU A 208 18.64 -27.94 -15.95
C LEU A 208 18.63 -29.25 -15.18
N ASN A 209 17.99 -29.29 -14.01
CA ASN A 209 17.92 -30.52 -13.23
C ASN A 209 17.07 -31.58 -13.94
N TRP A 210 15.97 -31.17 -14.58
CA TRP A 210 15.15 -32.05 -15.41
C TRP A 210 15.92 -32.58 -16.62
N SER A 211 16.68 -31.75 -17.32
CA SER A 211 17.48 -32.19 -18.46
C SER A 211 18.57 -33.16 -18.05
N VAL A 212 19.25 -32.94 -16.92
CA VAL A 212 20.21 -33.88 -16.33
C VAL A 212 19.52 -35.18 -15.90
N ALA A 213 18.34 -35.12 -15.29
CA ALA A 213 17.58 -36.29 -14.89
C ALA A 213 17.09 -37.11 -16.10
N VAL A 214 16.66 -36.45 -17.16
CA VAL A 214 16.28 -37.08 -18.44
C VAL A 214 17.51 -37.71 -19.09
N ALA A 215 18.65 -37.00 -19.15
CA ALA A 215 19.90 -37.56 -19.66
C ALA A 215 20.35 -38.79 -18.86
N ARG A 216 20.26 -38.75 -17.52
CA ARG A 216 20.53 -39.92 -16.65
C ARG A 216 19.55 -41.06 -16.90
N ARG A 217 18.24 -40.77 -17.05
CA ARG A 217 17.24 -41.80 -17.37
C ARG A 217 17.47 -42.41 -18.75
N ILE A 218 17.81 -41.62 -19.76
CA ILE A 218 18.17 -42.11 -21.10
C ILE A 218 19.46 -42.94 -21.04
N PHE A 219 20.42 -42.56 -20.20
CA PHE A 219 21.66 -43.33 -20.03
C PHE A 219 21.46 -44.65 -19.27
N LEU A 220 20.52 -44.68 -18.30
CA LEU A 220 20.21 -45.86 -17.48
C LEU A 220 19.17 -46.81 -18.11
N LEU A 221 18.22 -46.27 -18.89
CA LEU A 221 17.16 -47.03 -19.59
C LEU A 221 17.41 -47.13 -21.11
N GLY A 222 18.49 -46.52 -21.60
CA GLY A 222 18.94 -46.71 -22.97
C GLY A 222 19.27 -48.19 -23.20
N PRO A 223 18.94 -48.75 -24.37
CA PRO A 223 19.15 -50.16 -24.63
C PRO A 223 20.64 -50.44 -24.47
N TRP A 224 20.99 -51.31 -23.52
CA TRP A 224 22.31 -51.91 -23.41
C TRP A 224 22.77 -52.28 -24.81
N ARG A 225 23.71 -51.49 -25.36
CA ARG A 225 24.25 -51.74 -26.69
C ARG A 225 24.77 -53.17 -26.69
N HIS A 226 24.12 -54.04 -27.45
CA HIS A 226 24.74 -55.28 -27.90
C HIS A 226 25.96 -54.87 -28.72
N VAL A 227 27.14 -54.91 -28.11
CA VAL A 227 28.40 -54.75 -28.82
C VAL A 227 28.78 -56.14 -29.30
N SER A 228 28.78 -56.35 -30.61
CA SER A 228 29.26 -57.61 -31.21
C SER A 228 30.78 -57.69 -31.07
N TYR A 229 31.26 -58.89 -30.77
CA TYR A 229 32.65 -59.29 -30.50
C TYR A 229 33.74 -58.67 -31.42
N SER A 230 33.42 -58.35 -32.69
CA SER A 230 34.42 -57.94 -33.69
C SER A 230 35.10 -56.60 -33.48
N GLN A 231 34.55 -55.66 -32.69
CA GLN A 231 35.15 -54.32 -32.54
C GLN A 231 36.15 -54.19 -31.38
N HIS A 232 36.23 -55.16 -30.46
CA HIS A 232 37.06 -55.02 -29.25
C HIS A 232 38.35 -55.86 -29.25
N LEU A 233 38.49 -56.84 -30.15
CA LEU A 233 39.70 -57.66 -30.23
C LEU A 233 40.91 -56.91 -30.77
N ASP A 234 40.72 -56.00 -31.73
CA ASP A 234 41.81 -55.21 -32.30
C ASP A 234 42.49 -54.30 -31.26
N LEU A 235 41.74 -53.84 -30.26
CA LEU A 235 42.25 -52.96 -29.20
C LEU A 235 42.95 -53.72 -28.06
N MET A 236 42.57 -54.98 -27.80
CA MET A 236 43.16 -55.78 -26.71
C MET A 236 44.34 -56.66 -27.16
N MET A 237 44.40 -57.06 -28.43
CA MET A 237 45.59 -57.72 -29.00
C MET A 237 46.80 -56.79 -29.10
N ALA A 238 46.59 -55.47 -29.09
CA ALA A 238 47.67 -54.48 -29.16
C ALA A 238 48.41 -54.24 -27.84
N THR A 239 47.87 -54.69 -26.68
CA THR A 239 48.39 -54.28 -25.36
C THR A 239 48.89 -55.42 -24.47
N SER A 240 48.55 -56.68 -24.73
CA SER A 240 49.08 -57.82 -23.96
C SER A 240 48.90 -59.12 -24.75
N GLY A 241 50.01 -59.78 -25.12
CA GLY A 241 50.05 -61.00 -25.93
C GLY A 241 49.54 -62.28 -25.26
N GLU A 242 48.45 -62.22 -24.50
CA GLU A 242 47.75 -63.39 -23.95
C GLU A 242 46.28 -63.37 -24.39
N ALA A 243 45.83 -64.47 -25.00
CA ALA A 243 44.46 -64.64 -25.47
C ALA A 243 43.47 -64.52 -24.29
N ALA A 244 42.58 -63.54 -24.35
CA ALA A 244 41.53 -63.37 -23.34
C ALA A 244 40.63 -64.63 -23.33
N SER A 245 40.57 -65.31 -22.18
CA SER A 245 39.68 -66.46 -21.95
C SER A 245 38.67 -66.14 -20.85
N CYS A 246 37.51 -66.80 -20.88
CA CYS A 246 36.49 -66.61 -19.87
C CYS A 246 36.90 -67.30 -18.57
N ALA A 247 37.09 -66.57 -17.47
CA ALA A 247 37.51 -67.17 -16.19
C ALA A 247 36.47 -68.09 -15.50
N ILE A 248 35.28 -68.28 -16.09
CA ILE A 248 34.24 -69.17 -15.56
C ILE A 248 34.27 -70.54 -16.26
N CYS A 249 34.33 -70.57 -17.61
CA CYS A 249 34.41 -71.81 -18.38
C CYS A 249 35.81 -72.15 -18.88
N LEU A 250 36.76 -71.23 -18.76
CA LEU A 250 38.15 -71.31 -19.22
C LEU A 250 38.32 -71.38 -20.75
N ASP A 251 37.24 -71.24 -21.51
CA ASP A 251 37.28 -71.22 -22.97
C ASP A 251 37.71 -69.84 -23.52
N GLN A 252 38.36 -69.87 -24.68
CA GLN A 252 38.69 -68.66 -25.44
C GLN A 252 37.43 -68.08 -26.07
N PHE A 253 37.35 -66.75 -26.16
CA PHE A 253 36.19 -66.10 -26.76
C PHE A 253 36.22 -66.24 -28.28
N GLY A 254 35.13 -66.72 -28.90
CA GLY A 254 34.99 -66.89 -30.35
C GLY A 254 34.24 -65.74 -31.06
N PRO A 255 34.34 -65.66 -32.40
CA PRO A 255 33.74 -64.60 -33.25
C PRO A 255 32.23 -64.40 -33.10
N CYS A 256 31.52 -65.42 -32.66
CA CYS A 256 30.07 -65.42 -32.51
C CYS A 256 29.62 -65.47 -31.05
N ASP A 257 30.55 -65.41 -30.08
CA ASP A 257 30.21 -65.54 -28.68
C ASP A 257 29.64 -64.24 -28.10
N GLN A 258 28.57 -64.40 -27.33
CA GLN A 258 27.99 -63.28 -26.61
C GLN A 258 28.79 -63.04 -25.33
N ILE A 259 29.48 -61.91 -25.26
CA ILE A 259 30.27 -61.50 -24.10
C ILE A 259 29.56 -60.41 -23.30
N LYS A 260 29.90 -60.32 -22.00
CA LYS A 260 29.38 -59.31 -21.08
C LYS A 260 30.53 -58.72 -20.27
N LEU A 261 30.58 -57.39 -20.23
CA LEU A 261 31.57 -56.60 -19.48
C LEU A 261 30.92 -56.10 -18.18
N LEU A 262 31.57 -56.34 -17.04
CA LEU A 262 31.13 -55.78 -15.76
C LEU A 262 31.70 -54.37 -15.53
N PRO A 263 31.12 -53.57 -14.61
CA PRO A 263 31.66 -52.24 -14.25
C PRO A 263 33.11 -52.26 -13.75
N CYS A 264 33.57 -53.41 -13.26
CA CYS A 264 34.96 -53.65 -12.84
C CYS A 264 35.91 -54.02 -13.99
N THR A 265 35.47 -53.87 -15.24
CA THR A 265 36.19 -54.10 -16.51
C THR A 265 36.59 -55.54 -16.83
N HIS A 266 36.05 -56.54 -16.13
CA HIS A 266 36.25 -57.95 -16.45
C HIS A 266 35.21 -58.48 -17.45
N ILE A 267 35.64 -59.38 -18.34
CA ILE A 267 34.87 -59.92 -19.46
C ILE A 267 34.55 -61.40 -19.23
N TYR A 268 33.31 -61.80 -19.53
CA TYR A 268 32.85 -63.19 -19.45
C TYR A 268 31.87 -63.51 -20.57
N HIS A 269 31.68 -64.80 -20.88
CA HIS A 269 30.53 -65.23 -21.68
C HIS A 269 29.23 -64.88 -20.96
N ARG A 270 28.25 -64.38 -21.70
CA ARG A 270 26.92 -64.03 -21.17
C ARG A 270 26.29 -65.21 -20.45
N SER A 271 26.31 -66.38 -21.08
CA SER A 271 25.76 -67.62 -20.51
C SER A 271 26.45 -68.06 -19.22
N CYS A 272 27.74 -67.80 -19.08
CA CYS A 272 28.52 -68.18 -17.89
C CYS A 272 28.27 -67.22 -16.72
N ILE A 273 28.28 -65.91 -16.97
CA ILE A 273 28.11 -64.92 -15.93
C ILE A 273 26.66 -64.78 -15.47
N ASP A 274 25.69 -64.99 -16.36
CA ASP A 274 24.28 -64.97 -15.98
C ASP A 274 23.95 -66.16 -15.05
N LYS A 275 24.46 -67.37 -15.35
CA LYS A 275 24.37 -68.53 -14.43
C LYS A 275 25.07 -68.30 -13.09
N TRP A 276 26.16 -67.55 -13.08
CA TRP A 276 26.87 -67.20 -11.84
C TRP A 276 25.99 -66.31 -10.95
N PHE A 277 25.30 -65.34 -11.54
CA PHE A 277 24.37 -64.47 -10.81
C PHE A 277 23.11 -65.20 -10.35
N GLU A 278 22.58 -66.11 -11.17
CA GLU A 278 21.42 -66.94 -10.80
C GLU A 278 21.70 -67.84 -9.57
N LYS A 279 22.95 -68.25 -9.35
CA LYS A 279 23.35 -69.02 -8.17
C LYS A 279 23.47 -68.19 -6.88
N GLY A 280 23.10 -66.91 -6.91
CA GLY A 280 23.00 -66.04 -5.72
C GLY A 280 24.25 -65.19 -5.44
N SER A 281 25.22 -65.16 -6.36
CA SER A 281 26.36 -64.24 -6.25
C SER A 281 26.03 -62.92 -6.96
N ASN A 282 26.34 -61.77 -6.37
CA ASN A 282 26.18 -60.45 -6.99
C ASN A 282 27.52 -59.75 -7.24
N ALA A 283 28.62 -60.50 -7.14
CA ALA A 283 29.99 -60.00 -7.22
C ALA A 283 30.76 -60.65 -8.37
N CYS A 284 31.74 -59.91 -8.89
CA CYS A 284 32.65 -60.37 -9.93
C CYS A 284 33.47 -61.59 -9.45
N PRO A 285 33.54 -62.70 -10.22
CA PRO A 285 34.36 -63.87 -9.87
C PRO A 285 35.85 -63.57 -9.70
N LEU A 286 36.39 -62.59 -10.44
CA LEU A 286 37.82 -62.27 -10.41
C LEU A 286 38.19 -61.31 -9.28
N CYS A 287 37.43 -60.22 -9.11
CA CYS A 287 37.81 -59.15 -8.17
C CYS A 287 36.85 -58.95 -7.00
N LYS A 288 35.78 -59.73 -6.92
CA LYS A 288 34.74 -59.67 -5.87
C LYS A 288 34.05 -58.31 -5.69
N ARG A 289 34.25 -57.36 -6.62
CA ARG A 289 33.52 -56.09 -6.66
C ARG A 289 32.06 -56.33 -7.06
N PRO A 290 31.10 -55.57 -6.52
CA PRO A 290 29.69 -55.74 -6.86
C PRO A 290 29.46 -55.49 -8.36
N ALA A 291 28.66 -56.37 -8.97
CA ALA A 291 28.34 -56.30 -10.39
C ALA A 291 27.31 -55.20 -10.71
N PHE A 292 26.60 -54.72 -9.69
CA PHE A 292 25.58 -53.67 -9.76
C PHE A 292 25.88 -52.61 -8.69
N PRO A 293 25.81 -51.31 -9.02
CA PRO A 293 25.92 -50.23 -8.04
C PRO A 293 24.67 -50.12 -7.15
#